data_AF-A0AAN8URT3-F1
#
_entry.id   AF-A0AAN8URT3-F1
#
_cell.length_a   1.000
_cell.length_b   1.000
_cell.length_c   1.000
_cell.angle_alpha   90.00
_cell.angle_beta   90.00
_cell.angle_gamma   90.00
#
_symmetry.space_group_name_H-M   'P 1'
#
loop_
_entity.id
_entity.type
_entity.pdbx_description
1 polymer ?
#
loop_
_entity_poly.entity_id
_entity_poly.type
_entity_poly.pdbx_seq_one_letter_code
_entity_poly.pdbx_strand_id
1 'polypeptide(L)'
;MASTVLGRIILSHVEAYHKREVREKIKGEAVGRRGLFLSTFVAVSQDPDSRTELLKKYLKKSEENKAKNDKERLDNYYKRNYKDYFEFIEGSVKGKEGELSESEKGILEWLQKNK
;
A
#
# COMPACT_ATOMS: atom_id res chain seq x y z
N MET A 1 15.12 -29.28 37.75
CA MET A 1 14.62 -27.92 38.10
C MET A 1 15.30 -26.79 37.32
N ALA A 2 16.49 -26.96 36.71
CA ALA A 2 17.20 -25.89 35.98
C ALA A 2 16.64 -25.56 34.58
N SER A 3 16.05 -26.53 33.87
CA SER A 3 15.54 -26.36 32.49
C SER A 3 14.36 -25.37 32.40
N THR A 4 13.48 -25.37 33.40
CA THR A 4 12.28 -24.51 33.44
C THR A 4 12.61 -23.03 33.69
N VAL A 5 13.73 -22.73 34.35
CA VAL A 5 14.16 -21.36 34.63
C VAL A 5 14.76 -20.72 33.38
N LEU A 6 15.59 -21.45 32.65
CA LEU A 6 16.16 -20.99 31.37
C LEU A 6 15.07 -20.77 30.31
N GLY A 7 14.09 -21.66 30.22
CA GLY A 7 12.95 -21.49 29.31
C GLY A 7 12.14 -20.22 29.58
N ARG A 8 11.94 -19.86 30.86
CA ARG A 8 11.24 -18.62 31.24
C ARG A 8 12.05 -17.36 30.90
N ILE A 9 13.36 -17.40 31.09
CA ILE A 9 14.25 -16.27 30.75
C ILE A 9 14.24 -16.03 29.24
N ILE A 10 14.34 -17.09 28.43
CA ILE A 10 14.32 -16.99 26.96
C ILE A 10 12.98 -16.44 26.48
N LEU A 11 11.86 -16.97 26.99
CA LEU A 11 10.52 -16.49 26.61
C LEU A 11 10.31 -15.01 26.95
N SER A 12 10.74 -14.58 28.14
CA SER A 12 10.64 -13.17 28.55
C SER A 12 11.47 -12.23 27.65
N HIS A 13 12.62 -12.70 27.16
CA HIS A 13 13.45 -11.93 26.24
C HIS A 13 12.82 -11.80 24.85
N VAL A 14 12.22 -12.89 24.34
CA VAL A 14 11.51 -12.90 23.05
C VAL A 14 10.27 -12.01 23.08
N GLU A 15 9.47 -12.07 24.14
CA GLU A 15 8.30 -11.18 24.32
C GLU A 15 8.72 -9.71 24.44
N ALA A 16 9.81 -9.42 25.17
CA ALA A 16 10.35 -8.07 25.29
C ALA A 16 10.94 -7.53 23.98
N TYR A 17 11.43 -8.42 23.10
CA TYR A 17 11.91 -8.05 21.77
C TYR A 17 10.74 -7.70 20.85
N HIS A 18 9.71 -8.56 20.82
CA HIS A 18 8.52 -8.34 20.00
C HIS A 18 7.75 -7.07 20.41
N LYS A 19 7.63 -6.81 21.72
CA LYS A 19 7.00 -5.59 22.24
C LYS A 19 7.80 -4.32 21.92
N ARG A 20 9.14 -4.41 21.83
CA ARG A 20 10.00 -3.30 21.41
C ARG A 20 9.90 -3.03 19.92
N GLU A 21 9.88 -4.07 19.09
CA GLU A 21 9.72 -3.95 17.64
C GLU A 21 8.38 -3.28 17.26
N VAL A 22 7.28 -3.67 17.92
CA VAL A 22 5.97 -3.01 17.76
C VAL A 22 6.01 -1.55 18.20
N ARG A 23 6.73 -1.23 19.29
CA ARG A 23 6.82 0.15 19.83
C ARG A 23 7.70 1.06 18.97
N GLU A 24 8.79 0.54 18.40
CA GLU A 24 9.65 1.23 17.44
C GLU A 24 8.91 1.49 16.11
N LYS A 25 8.09 0.53 15.65
CA LYS A 25 7.25 0.69 14.46
C LYS A 25 6.14 1.75 14.62
N ILE A 26 5.75 2.07 15.85
CA ILE A 26 4.80 3.16 16.16
C ILE A 26 5.50 4.52 16.32
N LYS A 27 6.83 4.55 16.54
CA LYS A 27 7.62 5.78 16.74
C LYS A 27 8.41 6.26 15.51
N GLY A 28 8.56 5.44 14.48
CA GLY A 28 9.16 5.84 13.21
C GLY A 28 8.15 6.45 12.24
N GLU A 29 8.15 7.78 12.11
CA GLU A 29 7.77 8.53 10.90
C GLU A 29 6.53 8.05 10.12
N ALA A 30 5.36 8.05 10.77
CA ALA A 30 4.07 7.97 10.07
C ALA A 30 3.35 9.33 9.99
N VAL A 31 4.09 10.45 10.05
CA VAL A 31 3.63 11.74 9.48
C VAL A 31 3.95 11.76 7.98
N GLY A 32 3.75 10.62 7.31
CA GLY A 32 3.95 10.48 5.88
C GLY A 32 2.71 10.98 5.14
N ARG A 33 2.72 12.25 4.72
CA ARG A 33 1.86 12.87 3.67
C ARG A 33 0.33 12.67 3.76
N ARG A 34 -0.20 12.02 4.80
CA ARG A 34 -1.63 11.72 4.99
C ARG A 34 -2.19 12.28 6.31
N GLY A 35 -1.37 12.95 7.11
CA GLY A 35 -1.76 13.51 8.41
C GLY A 35 -2.34 14.93 8.37
N LEU A 36 -2.45 15.58 7.20
CA LEU A 36 -2.80 17.01 7.08
C LEU A 36 -4.01 17.31 6.18
N PHE A 37 -4.99 16.40 6.10
CA PHE A 37 -6.21 16.67 5.29
C PHE A 37 -7.51 16.79 6.11
N LEU A 38 -7.43 16.94 7.43
CA LEU A 38 -8.63 16.99 8.30
C LEU A 38 -8.84 18.33 9.04
N SER A 39 -8.09 19.40 8.73
CA SER A 39 -8.16 20.67 9.49
C SER A 39 -8.96 21.80 8.84
N THR A 40 -9.59 21.63 7.66
CA THR A 40 -10.20 22.76 6.91
C THR A 40 -11.74 22.74 6.84
N PHE A 41 -12.45 22.27 7.87
CA PHE A 41 -13.93 22.20 7.82
C PHE A 41 -14.71 23.27 8.61
N VAL A 42 -14.07 24.25 9.25
CA VAL A 42 -14.77 25.08 10.26
C VAL A 42 -15.21 26.48 9.78
N ALA A 43 -15.12 26.83 8.49
CA ALA A 43 -15.51 28.19 8.05
C ALA A 43 -16.23 28.28 6.69
N VAL A 44 -17.23 27.41 6.43
CA VAL A 44 -18.15 27.60 5.29
C VAL A 44 -19.61 27.50 5.73
N SER A 45 -20.29 28.65 5.62
CA SER A 45 -21.73 28.94 5.53
C SER A 45 -22.72 28.36 6.56
N GLN A 46 -23.56 29.26 7.07
CA GLN A 46 -24.51 29.13 8.18
C GLN A 46 -25.86 28.49 7.80
N ASP A 47 -25.95 27.74 6.68
CA ASP A 47 -27.20 27.16 6.20
C ASP A 47 -27.08 25.62 6.08
N PRO A 48 -27.81 24.83 6.91
CA PRO A 48 -27.74 23.37 6.87
C PRO A 48 -28.15 22.80 5.51
N ASP A 49 -29.07 23.43 4.78
CA ASP A 49 -29.59 22.91 3.52
C ASP A 49 -28.53 22.97 2.41
N SER A 50 -27.80 24.08 2.29
CA SER A 50 -26.70 24.25 1.33
C SER A 50 -25.59 23.20 1.48
N ARG A 51 -25.29 22.77 2.72
CA ARG A 51 -24.30 21.71 2.97
C ARG A 51 -24.80 20.34 2.50
N THR A 52 -26.08 20.05 2.72
CA THR A 52 -26.66 18.78 2.27
C THR A 52 -26.73 18.71 0.75
N GLU A 53 -26.96 19.83 0.06
CA GLU A 53 -26.93 19.91 -1.40
C GLU A 53 -25.54 19.64 -1.98
N LEU A 54 -24.50 20.24 -1.38
CA LEU A 54 -23.13 20.00 -1.79
C LEU A 54 -22.74 18.53 -1.60
N LEU A 55 -23.10 17.92 -0.48
CA LEU A 55 -22.86 16.50 -0.20
C LEU A 55 -23.58 15.61 -1.21
N LYS A 56 -24.86 15.89 -1.50
CA LYS A 56 -25.64 15.16 -2.52
C LYS A 56 -24.96 15.20 -3.90
N LYS A 57 -24.41 16.36 -4.28
CA LYS A 57 -23.67 16.52 -5.55
C LYS A 57 -22.40 15.67 -5.61
N TYR A 58 -21.61 15.63 -4.53
CA TYR A 58 -20.40 14.80 -4.47
C TYR A 58 -20.71 13.30 -4.41
N LEU A 59 -21.79 12.92 -3.71
CA LEU A 59 -22.24 11.54 -3.65
C LEU A 59 -22.65 11.06 -5.05
N LYS A 60 -23.50 11.84 -5.75
CA LYS A 60 -23.91 11.55 -7.13
C LYS A 60 -22.71 11.40 -8.07
N LYS A 61 -21.74 12.34 -8.00
CA LYS A 61 -20.52 12.25 -8.81
C LYS A 61 -19.70 10.98 -8.50
N SER A 62 -19.66 10.56 -7.24
CA SER A 62 -18.90 9.38 -6.81
C SER A 62 -19.57 8.09 -7.30
N GLU A 63 -20.90 8.04 -7.28
CA GLU A 63 -21.68 6.91 -7.82
C GLU A 63 -21.54 6.80 -9.34
N GLU A 64 -21.71 7.91 -10.07
CA GLU A 64 -21.59 7.96 -11.53
C GLU A 64 -20.21 7.54 -12.03
N ASN A 65 -19.15 7.92 -11.31
CA ASN A 65 -17.78 7.63 -11.72
C ASN A 65 -17.20 6.39 -11.05
N LYS A 66 -17.97 5.64 -10.24
CA LYS A 66 -17.45 4.54 -9.42
C LYS A 66 -16.66 3.51 -10.25
N ALA A 67 -17.24 3.04 -11.36
CA ALA A 67 -16.59 2.04 -12.22
C ALA A 67 -15.24 2.53 -12.79
N LYS A 68 -15.17 3.80 -13.19
CA LYS A 68 -13.92 4.42 -13.68
C LYS A 68 -12.88 4.52 -12.57
N ASN A 69 -13.29 5.02 -11.39
CA ASN A 69 -12.41 5.18 -10.24
C ASN A 69 -11.90 3.82 -9.73
N ASP A 70 -12.75 2.81 -9.67
CA ASP A 70 -12.38 1.46 -9.26
C ASP A 70 -11.37 0.84 -10.23
N LYS A 71 -11.58 0.99 -11.54
CA LYS A 71 -10.63 0.55 -12.56
C LYS A 71 -9.28 1.24 -12.41
N GLU A 72 -9.25 2.56 -12.31
CA GLU A 72 -8.01 3.33 -12.11
C GLU A 72 -7.31 2.97 -10.80
N ARG A 73 -8.08 2.70 -9.73
CA ARG A 73 -7.53 2.30 -8.42
C ARG A 73 -6.86 0.92 -8.50
N LEU A 74 -7.47 -0.02 -9.22
CA LEU A 74 -6.87 -1.35 -9.45
C LEU A 74 -5.64 -1.27 -10.37
N ASP A 75 -5.73 -0.53 -11.46
CA ASP A 75 -4.60 -0.34 -12.39
C ASP A 75 -3.40 0.30 -11.68
N ASN A 76 -3.64 1.35 -10.88
CA ASN A 76 -2.60 1.98 -10.06
C ASN A 76 -2.05 1.04 -8.98
N TYR A 77 -2.88 0.18 -8.39
CA TYR A 77 -2.43 -0.81 -7.41
C TYR A 77 -1.45 -1.81 -8.06
N TYR A 78 -1.76 -2.32 -9.24
CA TYR A 78 -0.88 -3.25 -9.95
C TYR A 78 0.39 -2.56 -10.46
N LYS A 79 0.30 -1.32 -10.97
CA LYS A 79 1.48 -0.55 -11.42
C LYS A 79 2.44 -0.21 -10.29
N ARG A 80 1.94 0.25 -9.14
CA ARG A 80 2.81 0.61 -8.02
C ARG A 80 3.50 -0.61 -7.40
N ASN A 81 2.81 -1.75 -7.36
CA ASN A 81 3.37 -3.01 -6.86
C ASN A 81 4.07 -3.82 -7.96
N TYR A 82 4.09 -3.31 -9.19
CA TYR A 82 4.70 -3.97 -10.33
C TYR A 82 6.16 -4.31 -10.05
N LYS A 83 6.86 -3.36 -9.42
CA LYS A 83 8.24 -3.54 -8.99
C LYS A 83 8.38 -4.73 -8.03
N ASP A 84 7.59 -4.78 -6.95
CA ASP A 84 7.71 -5.84 -5.95
C ASP A 84 7.38 -7.24 -6.49
N TYR A 85 6.46 -7.37 -7.45
CA TYR A 85 6.09 -8.68 -8.01
C TYR A 85 6.97 -9.12 -9.18
N PHE A 86 7.41 -8.19 -10.02
CA PHE A 86 8.03 -8.52 -11.30
C PHE A 86 9.49 -8.09 -11.43
N GLU A 87 10.05 -7.31 -10.50
CA GLU A 87 11.48 -6.93 -10.52
C GLU A 87 12.39 -8.16 -10.50
N PHE A 88 12.03 -9.19 -9.72
CA PHE A 88 12.77 -10.45 -9.68
C PHE A 88 12.71 -11.19 -11.03
N ILE A 89 11.53 -11.25 -11.65
CA ILE A 89 11.34 -11.92 -12.94
C ILE A 89 12.06 -11.15 -14.05
N GLU A 90 11.87 -9.83 -14.13
CA GLU A 90 12.54 -8.94 -15.07
C GLU A 90 14.07 -9.04 -14.94
N GLY A 91 14.60 -9.05 -13.72
CA GLY A 91 16.03 -9.21 -13.45
C GLY A 91 16.56 -10.59 -13.82
N SER A 92 15.84 -11.66 -13.49
CA SER A 92 16.26 -13.03 -13.82
C SER A 92 16.31 -13.28 -15.32
N VAL A 93 15.34 -12.75 -16.08
CA VAL A 93 15.24 -12.93 -17.53
C VAL A 93 16.27 -12.05 -18.24
N LYS A 94 16.48 -10.81 -17.81
CA LYS A 94 17.54 -9.93 -18.37
C LYS A 94 18.95 -10.38 -18.04
N GLY A 95 19.15 -11.05 -16.90
CA GLY A 95 20.45 -11.55 -16.45
C GLY A 95 20.86 -12.90 -17.04
N LYS A 96 20.00 -13.54 -17.86
CA LYS A 96 20.37 -14.77 -18.56
C LYS A 96 21.40 -14.47 -19.64
N GLU A 97 22.59 -15.04 -19.51
CA GLU A 97 23.58 -15.09 -20.59
C GLU A 97 23.17 -16.19 -21.59
N GLY A 98 22.50 -15.79 -22.68
CA GLY A 98 22.04 -16.71 -23.75
C GLY A 98 20.89 -16.14 -24.58
N GLU A 99 20.41 -16.92 -25.56
CA GLU A 99 19.18 -16.58 -26.30
C GLU A 99 17.94 -16.75 -25.42
N LEU A 100 17.13 -15.69 -25.31
CA LEU A 100 15.84 -15.71 -24.64
C LEU A 100 14.87 -16.63 -25.40
N SER A 101 14.11 -17.45 -24.68
CA SER A 101 13.02 -18.21 -25.29
C SER A 101 11.91 -17.28 -25.81
N GLU A 102 11.11 -17.74 -26.76
CA GLU A 102 9.97 -16.98 -27.28
C GLU A 102 8.99 -16.58 -26.15
N SER A 103 8.80 -17.45 -25.16
CA SER A 103 7.99 -17.13 -23.98
C SER A 103 8.59 -16.04 -23.10
N GLU A 104 9.92 -16.02 -22.92
CA GLU A 104 10.62 -15.00 -22.14
C GLU A 104 10.61 -13.64 -22.82
N LYS A 105 10.76 -13.61 -24.15
CA LYS A 105 10.58 -12.38 -24.95
C LYS A 105 9.16 -11.84 -24.81
N GLY A 106 8.14 -12.70 -24.91
CA GLY A 106 6.75 -12.31 -24.72
C GLY A 106 6.46 -11.77 -23.31
N ILE A 107 7.07 -12.35 -22.28
CA ILE A 107 6.98 -11.84 -20.91
C ILE A 107 7.64 -10.46 -20.81
N LEU A 108 8.83 -10.26 -21.37
CA LEU A 108 9.51 -8.96 -21.35
C LEU A 108 8.71 -7.87 -22.08
N GLU A 109 8.15 -8.16 -23.24
CA GLU A 109 7.30 -7.22 -23.98
C GLU A 109 6.04 -6.85 -23.20
N TRP A 110 5.36 -7.85 -22.63
CA TRP A 110 4.18 -7.61 -21.80
C TRP A 110 4.54 -6.78 -20.56
N LEU A 111 5.67 -7.09 -19.93
CA LEU A 111 6.20 -6.35 -18.81
C LEU A 111 6.44 -4.88 -19.21
N GLN A 112 7.17 -4.60 -20.30
CA GLN A 112 7.41 -3.22 -20.74
C GLN A 112 6.11 -2.45 -21.02
N LYS A 113 5.10 -3.11 -21.58
CA LYS A 113 3.82 -2.49 -21.93
C LYS A 113 2.94 -2.16 -20.71
N ASN A 114 3.09 -2.90 -19.62
CA ASN A 114 2.21 -2.82 -18.43
C ASN A 114 2.92 -2.28 -17.18
N LYS A 115 4.13 -1.74 -17.33
CA LYS A 115 4.91 -1.10 -16.27
C LYS A 115 4.29 0.23 -15.83
#